data_AF-A0A7G2LYN6-F1
#
_entry.id   AF-A0A7G2LYN6-F1
#
_cell.length_a   1.000
_cell.length_b   1.000
_cell.length_c   1.000
_cell.angle_alpha   90.00
_cell.angle_beta   90.00
_cell.angle_gamma   90.00
#
_symmetry.space_group_name_H-M   'P 1'
#
loop_
_entity.id
_entity.type
_entity.pdbx_description
1 polymer ?
#
loop_
_entity_poly.entity_id
_entity_poly.type
_entity_poly.pdbx_seq_one_letter_code
_entity_poly.pdbx_strand_id
1 'polypeptide(L)' 'LVAHRRAREASILEALVAGPATAEDLARVIYTETPAALLGAATRNVLAHLVDLTGRGRVAPLGALQAEAQFALNL' A
#
# COMPACT_ATOMS: atom_id res chain seq x y z
N LEU A 1 -15.61 6.53 7.01
CA LEU A 1 -14.32 7.14 6.58
C LEU A 1 -13.13 6.63 7.40
N VAL A 2 -13.06 6.83 8.73
CA VAL A 2 -11.92 6.34 9.55
C VAL A 2 -11.82 4.81 9.62
N ALA A 3 -12.95 4.11 9.80
CA ALA A 3 -12.96 2.63 9.80
C ALA A 3 -12.45 2.06 8.46
N HIS A 4 -12.82 2.70 7.34
CA HIS A 4 -12.35 2.32 6.02
C HIS A 4 -10.84 2.53 5.86
N ARG A 5 -10.30 3.67 6.32
CA ARG A 5 -8.84 3.94 6.37
C ARG A 5 -8.09 2.90 7.18
N ARG A 6 -8.57 2.55 8.37
CA ARG A 6 -7.93 1.53 9.24
C ARG A 6 -7.97 0.14 8.62
N ALA A 7 -9.10 -0.25 8.05
CA ALA A 7 -9.22 -1.53 7.34
C ALA A 7 -8.24 -1.59 6.16
N ARG A 8 -8.09 -0.50 5.41
CA ARG A 8 -7.15 -0.41 4.30
C ARG A 8 -5.70 -0.57 4.76
N GLU A 9 -5.31 0.13 5.83
CA GLU A 9 -3.97 0.00 6.41
C GLU A 9 -3.69 -1.43 6.87
N ALA A 10 -4.65 -2.08 7.53
CA ALA A 10 -4.51 -3.46 7.95
C ALA A 10 -4.27 -4.40 6.75
N SER A 11 -5.04 -4.26 5.66
CA SER A 11 -4.82 -5.05 4.44
C SER A 11 -3.45 -4.79 3.79
N ILE A 12 -2.95 -3.55 3.81
CA ILE A 12 -1.62 -3.20 3.27
C ILE A 12 -0.52 -3.85 4.10
N LEU A 13 -0.59 -3.72 5.42
CA LEU A 13 0.41 -4.28 6.33
C LEU A 13 0.43 -5.81 6.25
N GLU A 14 -0.75 -6.44 6.19
CA GLU A 14 -0.88 -7.89 6.04
C GLU A 14 -0.25 -8.38 4.73
N ALA A 15 -0.53 -7.69 3.62
CA ALA A 15 0.06 -8.04 2.32
C ALA A 15 1.60 -7.91 2.31
N LEU A 16 2.15 -6.93 3.04
CA LEU A 16 3.60 -6.73 3.16
C LEU A 16 4.30 -7.77 4.06
N VAL A 17 3.57 -8.60 4.81
CA VAL A 17 4.14 -9.76 5.51
C VAL A 17 4.74 -10.75 4.51
N ALA A 18 4.18 -10.86 3.30
CA ALA A 18 4.69 -11.73 2.25
C ALA A 18 6.02 -11.24 1.63
N GLY A 19 6.40 -9.99 1.88
CA GLY A 19 7.64 -9.38 1.40
C GLY A 19 7.42 -7.99 0.79
N PRO A 20 8.52 -7.35 0.32
CA PRO A 20 8.43 -6.02 -0.27
C PRO A 20 7.58 -5.99 -1.54
N ALA A 21 6.76 -4.95 -1.70
CA ALA A 21 5.84 -4.82 -2.83
C ALA A 21 5.62 -3.36 -3.23
N THR A 22 5.27 -3.10 -4.49
CA THR A 22 4.89 -1.76 -4.95
C THR A 22 3.44 -1.43 -4.57
N ALA A 23 3.06 -0.15 -4.64
CA ALA A 23 1.67 0.26 -4.45
C ALA A 23 0.70 -0.41 -5.45
N GLU A 24 1.18 -0.69 -6.68
CA GLU A 24 0.38 -1.36 -7.70
C GLU A 24 0.19 -2.84 -7.37
N ASP A 25 1.26 -3.54 -6.95
CA ASP A 25 1.19 -4.94 -6.55
C ASP A 25 0.18 -5.13 -5.41
N LEU A 26 0.27 -4.27 -4.40
CA LEU A 26 -0.64 -4.28 -3.26
C LEU A 26 -2.07 -3.93 -3.67
N ALA A 27 -2.26 -2.98 -4.60
CA ALA A 27 -3.59 -2.68 -5.11
C ALA A 27 -4.24 -3.89 -5.80
N ARG A 28 -3.50 -4.63 -6.63
CA ARG A 28 -4.01 -5.84 -7.30
C ARG A 28 -4.40 -6.94 -6.31
N VAL A 29 -3.66 -7.09 -5.21
CA VAL A 29 -3.95 -8.08 -4.17
C VAL A 29 -5.16 -7.66 -3.31
N ILE A 30 -5.30 -6.38 -2.98
CA ILE A 30 -6.34 -5.92 -2.05
C ILE A 30 -7.67 -5.62 -2.76
N TYR A 31 -7.64 -5.23 -4.04
CA TYR A 31 -8.81 -4.83 -4.81
C TYR A 31 -9.20 -5.89 -5.86
N THR A 32 -9.39 -7.14 -5.44
CA THR A 32 -9.64 -8.28 -6.34
C THR A 32 -10.94 -8.17 -7.15
N GLU A 33 -11.98 -7.54 -6.60
CA GLU A 33 -13.29 -7.39 -7.25
C GLU A 33 -13.48 -6.00 -7.90
N THR A 34 -12.45 -5.17 -7.92
CA THR A 34 -12.53 -3.82 -8.47
C THR A 34 -12.38 -3.85 -9.99
N PRO A 35 -13.26 -3.18 -10.76
CA PRO A 35 -13.11 -3.06 -12.20
C PRO A 35 -11.70 -2.57 -12.59
N ALA A 36 -11.10 -3.16 -13.62
CA ALA A 36 -9.74 -2.83 -14.07
C ALA A 36 -9.52 -1.32 -14.31
N ALA A 37 -10.56 -0.61 -14.80
CA ALA A 37 -10.53 0.83 -15.00
C ALA A 37 -10.31 1.65 -13.72
N LEU A 38 -10.59 1.08 -12.54
CA LEU A 38 -10.43 1.73 -11.25
C LEU A 38 -9.13 1.35 -10.54
N LEU A 39 -8.34 0.42 -11.10
CA LEU A 39 -7.09 -0.03 -10.48
C LEU A 39 -6.10 1.12 -10.31
N GLY A 40 -6.02 2.06 -11.26
CA GLY A 40 -5.17 3.25 -11.11
C GLY A 40 -5.57 4.15 -9.93
N ALA A 41 -6.88 4.25 -9.62
CA ALA A 41 -7.34 4.99 -8.45
C ALA A 41 -7.02 4.23 -7.15
N ALA A 42 -7.16 2.91 -7.16
CA ALA A 42 -6.76 2.02 -6.07
C ALA A 42 -5.25 2.12 -5.77
N THR A 43 -4.39 2.10 -6.80
CA THR A 43 -2.93 2.27 -6.64
C THR A 43 -2.58 3.60 -5.98
N ARG A 44 -3.21 4.70 -6.41
CA ARG A 44 -3.00 6.02 -5.77
C ARG A 44 -3.48 6.04 -4.32
N ASN A 45 -4.58 5.36 -4.00
CA ASN A 45 -5.04 5.22 -2.62
C ASN A 45 -4.02 4.45 -1.78
N VAL A 46 -3.53 3.30 -2.25
CA VAL A 46 -2.52 2.51 -1.56
C VAL A 46 -1.23 3.30 -1.35
N LEU A 47 -0.75 4.01 -2.37
CA LEU A 47 0.44 4.86 -2.27
C LEU A 47 0.27 5.93 -1.17
N ALA A 48 -0.89 6.59 -1.09
CA ALA A 48 -1.16 7.57 -0.05
C ALA A 48 -1.09 6.96 1.37
N HIS A 49 -1.56 5.72 1.55
CA HIS A 49 -1.41 5.01 2.81
C HIS A 49 0.04 4.62 3.11
N LEU A 50 0.80 4.19 2.11
CA LEU A 50 2.22 3.84 2.27
C LEU A 50 3.06 5.04 2.70
N VAL A 51 2.86 6.20 2.07
CA VAL A 51 3.53 7.46 2.45
C VAL A 51 3.24 7.82 3.91
N ASP A 52 1.97 7.73 4.32
CA ASP A 52 1.56 7.98 5.70
C ASP A 52 2.11 6.94 6.70
N LEU A 53 2.17 5.66 6.32
CA LEU A 53 2.78 4.59 7.12
C LEU A 53 4.31 4.76 7.23
N THR A 54 4.97 5.28 6.18
CA THR A 54 6.39 5.64 6.22
C THR A 54 6.64 6.79 7.18
N GLY A 55 5.84 7.85 7.14
CA GLY A 55 5.93 8.95 8.10
C GLY A 55 5.72 8.50 9.56
N ARG A 56 4.95 7.41 9.77
CA ARG A 56 4.72 6.77 11.07
C ARG A 56 5.72 5.66 11.42
N GLY A 57 6.73 5.42 10.58
CA GLY A 57 7.76 4.42 10.83
C GLY A 57 7.26 2.96 10.82
N ARG A 58 6.15 2.66 10.14
CA ARG A 58 5.61 1.29 10.04
C ARG A 58 6.12 0.53 8.82
N VAL A 59 6.46 1.24 7.76
CA VAL A 59 7.02 0.70 6.52
C VAL A 59 8.10 1.64 6.01
N ALA A 60 8.99 1.15 5.15
CA ALA A 60 9.98 1.97 4.46
C ALA A 60 10.00 1.66 2.96
N PRO A 61 10.20 2.67 2.10
CA PRO A 61 10.55 2.42 0.71
C PRO A 61 11.94 1.79 0.63
N LEU A 62 12.11 0.86 -0.30
CA LEU A 62 13.42 0.36 -0.69
C LEU A 62 14.06 1.37 -1.65
N GLY A 63 14.87 2.26 -1.08
CA GLY A 63 15.49 3.37 -1.80
C GLY A 63 14.72 4.68 -1.63
N ALA A 64 14.69 5.51 -2.68
CA ALA A 64 14.01 6.79 -2.63
C ALA A 64 12.48 6.61 -2.51
N LEU A 65 11.83 7.50 -1.77
CA LEU A 65 10.37 7.55 -1.69
C LEU A 65 9.80 8.07 -3.01
N GLN A 66 9.29 7.16 -3.85
CA GLN A 66 8.67 7.44 -5.14
C GLN A 66 7.49 6.49 -5.38
N ALA A 67 6.67 6.76 -6.39
CA ALA A 67 5.42 6.04 -6.63
C ALA A 67 5.64 4.55 -6.97
N GLU A 68 6.73 4.24 -7.65
CA GLU A 68 7.10 2.89 -8.11
C GLU A 68 8.04 2.16 -7.12
N ALA A 69 8.36 2.78 -5.97
CA ALA A 69 9.19 2.13 -4.97
C ALA A 69 8.51 0.86 -4.44
N GLN A 70 9.31 -0.16 -4.15
CA GLN A 70 8.86 -1.25 -3.29
C GLN A 70 8.88 -0.75 -1.84
N PHE A 71 7.91 -1.18 -1.06
CA PHE A 71 7.81 -0.88 0.36
C PHE A 71 7.93 -2.16 1.16
N ALA A 72 8.57 -2.11 2.32
CA ALA A 72 8.71 -3.24 3.24
C ALA A 72 8.27 -2.83 4.65
N LEU A 73 7.86 -3.80 5.48
CA LEU A 73 7.64 -3.57 6.90
C LEU A 73 8.95 -3.16 7.57
N ASN A 74 8.87 -2.20 8.50
CA ASN A 74 9.99 -1.93 9.40
C ASN A 74 10.00 -3.04 10.45
N LEU A 75 11.12 -3.78 10.52
CA LEU A 75 11.39 -4.77 11.56
C LEU A 75 11.85 -4.11 12.86
#